data_AF-A0A551ZC16-F1
#
_entry.id   AF-A0A551ZC16-F1
#
_cell.length_a   1.000
_cell.length_b   1.000
_cell.length_c   1.000
_cell.angle_alpha   90.00
_cell.angle_beta   90.00
_cell.angle_gamma   90.00
#
_symmetry.space_group_name_H-M   'P 1'
#
loop_
_entity.id
_entity.type
_entity.pdbx_description
1 polymer ?
#
loop_
_entity_poly.entity_id
_entity_poly.type
_entity_poly.pdbx_seq_one_letter_code
_entity_poly.pdbx_strand_id
1 'polypeptide(L)' 'MILCDTNILIEFYKNNHRIIEELRHIGLNQLAISSITRLFVTCYGSIGGHKSTKSLSGKRLN' A
#
# COMPACT_ATOMS: atom_id res chain seq x y z
N MET A 1 -1.45 -12.70 -18.96
CA MET A 1 -1.24 -12.56 -17.51
C MET A 1 0.11 -11.91 -17.28
N ILE A 2 0.12 -10.66 -16.84
CA ILE A 2 1.30 -9.84 -16.55
C ILE A 2 1.53 -9.89 -15.04
N LEU A 3 2.72 -10.31 -14.61
CA LEU A 3 3.11 -10.26 -13.20
C LEU A 3 3.47 -8.81 -12.85
N CYS A 4 2.71 -8.19 -11.95
CA CYS A 4 3.00 -6.87 -11.42
C CYS A 4 4.23 -6.90 -10.52
N ASP A 5 5.20 -6.08 -10.86
CA ASP A 5 6.34 -5.80 -10.01
C ASP A 5 5.94 -4.96 -8.78
N THR A 6 6.72 -5.09 -7.70
CA THR A 6 6.55 -4.31 -6.47
C THR A 6 6.65 -2.80 -6.73
N ASN A 7 7.52 -2.36 -7.64
CA ASN A 7 7.68 -0.93 -7.96
C ASN A 7 6.40 -0.32 -8.54
N ILE A 8 5.70 -1.04 -9.43
CA ILE A 8 4.43 -0.59 -10.00
C ILE A 8 3.37 -0.46 -8.92
N LEU A 9 3.33 -1.42 -7.99
CA LEU A 9 2.40 -1.38 -6.87
C LEU A 9 2.71 -0.19 -5.93
N ILE A 10 3.97 0.06 -5.60
CA ILE A 10 4.39 1.22 -4.80
C ILE A 10 3.97 2.53 -5.46
N GLU A 11 4.21 2.70 -6.76
CA GLU A 11 3.83 3.92 -7.49
C GLU A 11 2.31 4.10 -7.58
N PHE A 12 1.55 3.00 -7.70
CA PHE A 12 0.10 3.02 -7.57
C PHE A 12 -0.34 3.51 -6.18
N TYR A 13 0.27 3.01 -5.09
CA TYR A 13 -0.03 3.46 -3.72
C TYR A 13 0.37 4.91 -3.44
N LYS A 14 1.34 5.47 -4.17
CA LYS A 14 1.69 6.90 -4.14
C LYS A 14 0.72 7.79 -4.93
N ASN A 15 -0.36 7.21 -5.47
CA ASN A 15 -1.38 7.91 -6.25
C ASN A 15 -0.85 8.51 -7.57
N ASN A 16 0.11 7.84 -8.21
CA ASN A 16 0.64 8.25 -9.51
C ASN A 16 -0.41 8.04 -10.61
N HIS A 17 -1.00 9.14 -11.09
CA HIS A 17 -2.11 9.13 -12.06
C HIS A 17 -1.81 8.31 -13.32
N ARG A 18 -0.59 8.41 -13.85
CA ARG A 18 -0.19 7.67 -15.06
C ARG A 18 -0.28 6.17 -14.84
N ILE A 19 0.20 5.68 -13.69
CA ILE A 19 0.15 4.26 -13.35
C ILE A 19 -1.30 3.79 -13.14
N ILE A 20 -2.13 4.61 -12.48
CA ILE A 20 -3.54 4.29 -12.25
C ILE A 20 -4.28 4.14 -13.58
N GLU A 21 -4.08 5.06 -14.54
CA GLU A 21 -4.72 4.98 -15.85
C GLU A 21 -4.24 3.77 -16.65
N GLU A 22 -2.93 3.51 -16.69
CA GLU A 22 -2.37 2.34 -17.37
C GLU A 22 -2.91 1.02 -16.78
N LEU A 23 -2.95 0.90 -15.45
CA LEU A 23 -3.52 -0.29 -14.79
C LEU A 23 -5.01 -0.45 -15.08
N ARG A 24 -5.75 0.67 -15.18
CA ARG A 24 -7.16 0.66 -15.57
C ARG A 24 -7.35 0.22 -17.03
N HIS A 25 -6.47 0.65 -17.93
CA HIS A 25 -6.48 0.26 -19.35
C HIS A 25 -6.12 -1.22 -19.55
N ILE A 26 -5.13 -1.75 -18.82
CA ILE A 26 -4.72 -3.16 -18.87
C ILE A 26 -5.83 -4.08 -18.34
N GLY A 27 -6.49 -3.65 -17.25
CA GLY A 27 -7.58 -4.36 -16.60
C GLY A 27 -7.09 -5.42 -15.59
N LEU A 28 -7.85 -5.57 -14.51
CA LEU A 28 -7.48 -6.42 -13.36
C LEU A 28 -7.33 -7.90 -13.74
N ASN A 29 -8.09 -8.38 -14.72
CA ASN A 29 -8.05 -9.79 -15.16
C ASN A 29 -6.73 -10.18 -15.82
N GLN A 30 -5.93 -9.20 -16.25
CA GLN A 30 -4.63 -9.43 -16.86
C GLN A 30 -3.48 -9.27 -15.87
N LEU A 31 -3.72 -8.77 -14.66
CA LEU A 31 -2.70 -8.47 -13.65
C LEU A 31 -2.64 -9.59 -12.61
N ALA A 32 -1.44 -10.15 -12.42
CA ALA A 32 -1.15 -11.07 -11.33
C ALA A 32 -0.21 -10.39 -10.33
N ILE A 33 -0.46 -10.55 -9.03
CA ILE A 33 0.40 -10.00 -7.98
C ILE A 33 0.93 -11.16 -7.15
N SER A 34 2.24 -11.17 -6.90
CA SER A 34 2.84 -12.17 -6.00
C SER A 34 2.34 -11.97 -4.56
N SER A 35 2.04 -13.07 -3.87
CA SER A 35 1.69 -13.06 -2.45
C SER A 35 2.76 -12.39 -1.58
N ILE A 36 4.03 -12.47 -2.01
CA ILE A 36 5.18 -11.81 -1.34
C ILE A 36 5.08 -10.29 -1.50
N THR A 37 4.78 -9.81 -2.71
CA THR A 37 4.60 -8.37 -3.00
C THR A 37 3.43 -7.79 -2.22
N ARG A 38 2.31 -8.51 -2.12
CA ARG A 38 1.18 -8.11 -1.28
C ARG A 38 1.61 -7.97 0.19
N LEU A 39 2.30 -8.97 0.73
CA LEU A 39 2.77 -8.93 2.12
C LEU A 39 3.72 -7.75 2.36
N PHE A 40 4.68 -7.54 1.47
CA PHE A 40 5.64 -6.44 1.57
C PHE A 40 4.94 -5.08 1.61
N VAL A 41 4.05 -4.79 0.66
CA VAL A 41 3.37 -3.49 0.58
C VAL A 41 2.40 -3.28 1.74
N THR A 42 1.67 -4.31 2.16
CA THR A 42 0.72 -4.20 3.28
C THR A 42 1.44 -4.05 4.62
N CYS A 43 2.46 -4.87 4.88
CA CYS A 43 3.20 -4.80 6.15
C CYS A 43 4.08 -3.55 6.22
N TYR A 44 4.91 -3.26 5.22
CA TYR A 44 5.78 -2.07 5.27
C TYR A 44 5.00 -0.77 5.12
N GLY A 45 3.95 -0.73 4.29
CA GLY A 45 3.09 0.46 4.14
C GLY A 45 2.31 0.79 5.41
N SER A 46 1.78 -0.22 6.11
CA SER A 46 1.10 -0.02 7.40
C SER A 46 2.05 0.24 8.56
N ILE A 47 3.28 -0.28 8.54
CA ILE A 47 4.32 0.07 9.53
C ILE A 47 4.71 1.55 9.41
N GLY A 48 4.72 2.13 8.20
CA GLY A 48 4.92 3.57 7.99
C GLY A 48 3.75 4.45 8.46
N GLY A 49 2.58 3.87 8.73
CA GLY A 49 1.35 4.56 9.13
C GLY A 49 1.02 4.52 10.62
N HIS A 50 1.87 3.94 11.48
CA HIS A 50 1.61 3.90 12.92
C HIS A 50 2.30 5.04 13.68
N LYS A 51 1.95 6.30 13.35
CA LYS A 51 1.90 7.39 14.33
C LYS A 51 0.47 7.49 14.86
N SER A 52 0.00 6.45 15.53
CA SER A 52 -1.02 6.59 16.57
C SER A 52 -0.49 5.91 17.82
N THR A 53 0.55 6.51 18.40
CA THR A 53 0.80 6.34 19.82
C THR A 53 -0.42 6.87 20.53
N LYS A 54 -1.28 5.93 20.93
CA LYS A 54 -2.33 6.06 21.93
C LYS A 54 -2.06 7.25 22.86
N SER A 55 -2.84 8.33 22.70
CA SER A 55 -2.97 9.39 23.71
C SER A 55 -3.73 8.83 24.90
N LEU A 56 -3.07 8.01 25.72
CA LEU A 56 -3.65 7.44 26.94
C LEU A 56 -2.53 7.23 27.96
N SER A 57 -2.18 8.31 28.67
CA SER A 57 -1.89 8.28 30.12
C SER A 57 -1.46 9.69 30.53
N GLY A 58 -2.27 10.37 31.35
CA GLY A 58 -1.94 11.71 31.82
C GLY A 58 -3.07 12.55 32.41
N LYS A 59 -4.30 12.04 32.57
CA LYS A 59 -5.20 12.57 33.61
C LYS A 59 -4.71 12.04 34.95
N ARG A 60 -3.68 12.67 35.51
CA ARG A 60 -3.39 12.56 36.94
C ARG A 60 -4.30 13.55 37.64
N LEU A 61 -5.32 13.02 38.31
CA LEU A 61 -6.02 13.71 39.36
C LEU A 61 -4.99 14.12 40.41
N ASN A 62 -4.73 15.42 40.52
CA ASN A 62 -4.59 16.13 41.79
C ASN A 62 -4.66 17.62 41.53
#